data_AF-A0A6G8F2R7-F1
#
_entry.id   AF-A0A6G8F2R7-F1
#
_cell.length_a   1.000
_cell.length_b   1.000
_cell.length_c   1.000
_cell.angle_alpha   90.00
_cell.angle_beta   90.00
_cell.angle_gamma   90.00
#
_symmetry.space_group_name_H-M   'P 1'
#
loop_
_entity.id
_entity.type
_entity.pdbx_description
1 polymer ?
#
loop_
_entity_poly.entity_id
_entity_poly.type
_entity_poly.pdbx_seq_one_letter_code
_entity_poly.pdbx_strand_id
1 'polypeptide(L)'
;MILKCYTKIIQDFFGQETLETLRNFVDPQTRHSHIIYSMAVGAASLEKQIENFAMAISTLLQDESSTNWLERMKPRLLQDNINNVRAAIGEVVAYAELLHADFIVKPIATSNNHPTPEYVVIDHNNNEFIVEVFSKQLCDETTRRIGTSQDLLEQISDRGPGVYFDVQEISPYGYSNDSVTEDAISKICAIKGREHQALPGKPFIIWVDIQNSGDFFLGDQDYANPITSWKGTLASGHYWYGMYGKKNLPVFNDYTIFYHQGEKKPYPMQHNGRFLLSKKISGMFFRFEKSIVFFENPNAEQKISMFTRHQLTMFRDFDLGKSMIDFADGLVKQKIEIAYAEIEALAKK
;
A
#
# COMPACT_ATOMS: atom_id res chain seq x y z
N MET A 1 4.99 -17.47 20.67
CA MET A 1 6.14 -16.93 21.43
C MET A 1 6.65 -15.65 20.79
N ILE A 2 6.86 -15.63 19.46
CA ILE A 2 7.36 -14.48 18.70
C ILE A 2 6.46 -13.23 18.79
N LEU A 3 5.14 -13.36 18.60
CA LEU A 3 4.22 -12.22 18.68
C LEU A 3 4.30 -11.46 20.03
N LYS A 4 4.51 -12.19 21.15
CA LYS A 4 4.66 -11.57 22.48
C LYS A 4 5.89 -10.65 22.58
N CYS A 5 6.97 -10.96 21.86
CA CYS A 5 8.15 -10.11 21.82
C CYS A 5 7.86 -8.81 21.07
N TYR A 6 7.17 -8.88 19.93
CA TYR A 6 6.79 -7.70 19.15
C TYR A 6 5.81 -6.79 19.89
N THR A 7 4.77 -7.36 20.50
CA THR A 7 3.84 -6.58 21.32
C THR A 7 4.55 -5.89 22.47
N LYS A 8 5.55 -6.55 23.09
CA LYS A 8 6.35 -5.96 24.17
C LYS A 8 7.14 -4.74 23.70
N ILE A 9 7.75 -4.78 22.51
CA ILE A 9 8.46 -3.62 21.95
C ILE A 9 7.52 -2.42 21.80
N ILE A 10 6.32 -2.64 21.26
CA ILE A 10 5.30 -1.59 21.11
C ILE A 10 4.87 -1.06 22.49
N GLN A 11 4.63 -1.96 23.45
CA GLN A 11 4.27 -1.59 24.82
C GLN A 11 5.34 -0.75 25.51
N ASP A 12 6.60 -1.16 25.40
CA ASP A 12 7.72 -0.47 26.04
C ASP A 12 7.94 0.92 25.40
N PHE A 13 7.71 1.08 24.09
CA PHE A 13 7.86 2.36 23.39
C PHE A 13 6.77 3.38 23.73
N PHE A 14 5.50 2.96 23.83
CA PHE A 14 4.39 3.87 24.16
C PHE A 14 4.18 4.05 25.68
N GLY A 15 4.55 3.05 26.49
CA GLY A 15 4.32 3.07 27.93
C GLY A 15 2.89 2.69 28.33
N GLN A 16 2.74 2.20 29.57
CA GLN A 16 1.47 1.68 30.09
C GLN A 16 0.39 2.77 30.20
N GLU A 17 0.72 3.96 30.71
CA GLU A 17 -0.22 5.07 30.89
C GLU A 17 -0.88 5.50 29.56
N THR A 18 -0.09 5.61 28.50
CA THR A 18 -0.60 5.91 27.16
C THR A 18 -1.49 4.78 26.65
N LEU A 19 -1.08 3.52 26.81
CA LEU A 19 -1.90 2.39 26.37
C LEU A 19 -3.21 2.25 27.16
N GLU A 20 -3.23 2.58 28.44
CA GLU A 20 -4.47 2.64 29.23
C GLU A 20 -5.41 3.75 28.75
N THR A 21 -4.86 4.88 28.31
CA THR A 21 -5.64 5.95 27.68
C THR A 21 -6.25 5.47 26.36
N LEU A 22 -5.44 4.84 25.49
CA LEU A 22 -5.91 4.33 24.19
C LEU A 22 -6.87 3.14 24.31
N ARG A 23 -6.80 2.36 25.40
CA ARG A 23 -7.74 1.25 25.65
C ARG A 23 -9.19 1.70 25.64
N ASN A 24 -9.44 2.88 26.20
CA ASN A 24 -10.78 3.45 26.31
C ASN A 24 -11.18 4.25 25.06
N PHE A 25 -10.25 4.44 24.13
CA PHE A 25 -10.54 5.06 22.85
C PHE A 25 -11.32 4.08 21.97
N VAL A 26 -12.46 4.56 21.49
CA VAL A 26 -13.28 3.88 20.49
C VAL A 26 -13.41 4.86 19.34
N ASP A 27 -12.90 4.47 18.17
CA ASP A 27 -12.99 5.29 16.97
C ASP A 27 -14.47 5.57 16.67
N PRO A 28 -14.91 6.84 16.59
CA PRO A 28 -16.33 7.16 16.46
C PRO A 28 -16.92 6.75 15.10
N GLN A 29 -16.08 6.48 14.09
CA GLN A 29 -16.53 6.08 12.76
C GLN A 29 -16.58 4.56 12.59
N THR A 30 -15.60 3.84 13.13
CA THR A 30 -15.48 2.38 12.99
C THR A 30 -15.84 1.58 14.23
N ARG A 31 -16.01 2.26 15.38
CA ARG A 31 -16.14 1.66 16.72
C ARG A 31 -15.05 0.63 17.05
N HIS A 32 -13.90 0.70 16.39
CA HIS A 32 -12.75 -0.13 16.72
C HIS A 32 -11.87 0.55 17.76
N SER A 33 -11.15 -0.25 18.54
CA SER A 33 -10.09 0.25 19.41
C SER A 33 -9.01 0.95 18.58
N HIS A 34 -8.28 1.86 19.22
CA HIS A 34 -7.15 2.52 18.59
C HIS A 34 -6.13 1.49 18.06
N ILE A 35 -5.67 1.64 16.81
CA ILE A 35 -4.82 0.62 16.16
C ILE A 35 -3.53 0.34 16.93
N ILE A 36 -2.89 1.36 17.52
CA ILE A 36 -1.71 1.18 18.38
C ILE A 36 -2.03 0.31 19.60
N TYR A 37 -3.20 0.49 20.22
CA TYR A 37 -3.63 -0.35 21.33
C TYR A 37 -3.89 -1.79 20.87
N SER A 38 -4.62 -1.96 19.76
CA SER A 38 -4.87 -3.28 19.16
C SER A 38 -3.57 -4.03 18.84
N MET A 39 -2.57 -3.32 18.30
CA MET A 39 -1.24 -3.88 18.08
C MET A 39 -0.54 -4.25 19.39
N ALA A 40 -0.55 -3.37 20.39
CA ALA A 40 0.10 -3.58 21.67
C ALA A 40 -0.50 -4.76 22.48
N VAL A 41 -1.79 -5.06 22.31
CA VAL A 41 -2.42 -6.24 22.95
C VAL A 41 -2.34 -7.52 22.11
N GLY A 42 -1.78 -7.44 20.91
CA GLY A 42 -1.58 -8.62 20.06
C GLY A 42 -2.83 -9.08 19.33
N ALA A 43 -3.64 -8.16 18.80
CA ALA A 43 -4.79 -8.51 17.98
C ALA A 43 -4.37 -9.41 16.81
N ALA A 44 -4.93 -10.62 16.73
CA ALA A 44 -4.52 -11.64 15.76
C ALA A 44 -4.70 -11.20 14.30
N SER A 45 -5.72 -10.39 14.01
CA SER A 45 -5.95 -9.81 12.69
C SER A 45 -4.86 -8.81 12.26
N LEU A 46 -3.99 -8.39 13.18
CA LEU A 46 -2.91 -7.44 12.93
C LEU A 46 -1.51 -8.07 13.05
N GLU A 47 -1.39 -9.40 13.08
CA GLU A 47 -0.13 -10.08 13.41
C GLU A 47 1.05 -9.57 12.58
N LYS A 48 0.88 -9.43 11.26
CA LYS A 48 1.97 -9.00 10.39
C LYS A 48 2.24 -7.50 10.49
N GLN A 49 1.21 -6.66 10.68
CA GLN A 49 1.41 -5.24 10.96
C GLN A 49 2.15 -5.03 12.29
N ILE A 50 1.83 -5.81 13.32
CA ILE A 50 2.52 -5.81 14.62
C ILE A 50 4.00 -6.13 14.45
N GLU A 51 4.31 -7.21 13.71
CA GLU A 51 5.70 -7.58 13.41
C GLU A 51 6.44 -6.43 12.72
N ASN A 52 5.90 -5.91 11.61
CA ASN A 52 6.57 -4.91 10.80
C ASN A 52 6.77 -3.59 11.57
N PHE A 53 5.76 -3.15 12.33
CA PHE A 53 5.85 -1.92 13.11
C PHE A 53 6.78 -2.06 14.32
N ALA A 54 6.73 -3.20 15.04
CA ALA A 54 7.66 -3.46 16.15
C ALA A 54 9.11 -3.54 15.68
N MET A 55 9.36 -4.16 14.52
CA MET A 55 10.67 -4.16 13.91
C MET A 55 11.09 -2.74 13.52
N ALA A 56 10.21 -1.95 12.92
CA ALA A 56 10.51 -0.56 12.58
C ALA A 56 10.90 0.27 13.80
N ILE A 57 10.15 0.17 14.91
CA ILE A 57 10.51 0.79 16.19
C ILE A 57 11.90 0.33 16.64
N SER A 58 12.16 -0.98 16.64
CA SER A 58 13.44 -1.53 17.10
C SER A 58 14.62 -0.99 16.32
N THR A 59 14.48 -0.84 15.01
CA THR A 59 15.49 -0.29 14.10
C THR A 59 15.76 1.17 14.39
N LEU A 60 14.72 1.98 14.50
CA LEU A 60 14.84 3.41 14.71
C LEU A 60 15.36 3.76 16.12
N LEU A 61 15.22 2.84 17.08
CA LEU A 61 15.80 2.98 18.42
C LEU A 61 17.30 2.64 18.50
N GLN A 62 17.93 2.18 17.40
CA GLN A 62 19.37 1.82 17.42
C GLN A 62 20.30 3.04 17.39
N ASP A 63 19.83 4.19 16.91
CA ASP A 63 20.62 5.42 16.85
C ASP A 63 19.84 6.65 17.36
N GLU A 64 20.58 7.64 17.87
CA GLU A 64 20.01 8.82 18.52
C GLU A 64 19.19 9.70 17.56
N SER A 65 19.59 9.81 16.29
CA SER A 65 18.92 10.69 15.33
C SER A 65 17.55 10.13 14.96
N SER A 66 17.49 8.84 14.63
CA SER A 66 16.26 8.11 14.33
C SER A 66 15.35 8.03 15.55
N THR A 67 15.90 7.81 16.75
CA THR A 67 15.14 7.81 18.01
C THR A 67 14.46 9.16 18.22
N ASN A 68 15.21 10.25 18.10
CA ASN A 68 14.67 11.59 18.26
C ASN A 68 13.58 11.92 17.22
N TRP A 69 13.70 11.41 16.00
CA TRP A 69 12.64 11.54 14.99
C TRP A 69 11.39 10.74 15.36
N LEU A 70 11.56 9.48 15.77
CA LEU A 70 10.46 8.60 16.14
C LEU A 70 9.69 9.14 17.35
N GLU A 71 10.38 9.71 18.34
CA GLU A 71 9.75 10.40 19.47
C GLU A 71 8.91 11.60 19.02
N ARG A 72 9.38 12.38 18.03
CA ARG A 72 8.57 13.48 17.44
C ARG A 72 7.38 12.98 16.64
N MET A 73 7.38 11.73 16.19
CA MET A 73 6.25 11.10 15.50
C MET A 73 5.16 10.60 16.45
N LYS A 74 5.46 10.37 17.75
CA LYS A 74 4.48 9.89 18.74
C LYS A 74 3.17 10.68 18.74
N PRO A 75 3.15 12.02 18.73
CA PRO A 75 1.88 12.76 18.71
C PRO A 75 1.00 12.45 17.49
N ARG A 76 1.60 12.12 16.34
CA ARG A 76 0.85 11.70 15.13
C ARG A 76 0.33 10.27 15.23
N LEU A 77 1.09 9.39 15.89
CA LEU A 77 0.72 8.00 16.16
C LEU A 77 -0.36 7.86 17.23
N LEU A 78 -0.63 8.91 18.01
CA LEU A 78 -1.61 8.94 19.10
C LEU A 78 -2.84 9.80 18.78
N GLN A 79 -3.05 10.17 17.52
CA GLN A 79 -4.21 10.97 17.12
C GLN A 79 -5.50 10.14 17.14
N ASP A 80 -6.61 10.80 17.45
CA ASP A 80 -7.94 10.17 17.38
C ASP A 80 -8.32 9.74 15.95
N ASN A 81 -7.79 10.41 14.92
CA ASN A 81 -8.09 10.08 13.53
C ASN A 81 -7.26 8.87 13.07
N ILE A 82 -7.91 7.72 12.93
CA ILE A 82 -7.26 6.46 12.55
C ILE A 82 -6.55 6.51 11.20
N ASN A 83 -7.05 7.29 10.24
CA ASN A 83 -6.41 7.45 8.94
C ASN A 83 -5.09 8.20 9.04
N ASN A 84 -4.99 9.17 9.95
CA ASN A 84 -3.74 9.88 10.24
C ASN A 84 -2.75 8.97 10.98
N VAL A 85 -3.24 8.15 11.92
CA VAL A 85 -2.39 7.18 12.63
C VAL A 85 -1.84 6.14 11.66
N ARG A 86 -2.67 5.60 10.76
CA ARG A 86 -2.23 4.66 9.71
C ARG A 86 -1.18 5.27 8.78
N ALA A 87 -1.37 6.52 8.37
CA ALA A 87 -0.36 7.25 7.59
C ALA A 87 0.97 7.39 8.35
N ALA A 88 0.91 7.75 9.63
CA ALA A 88 2.10 7.87 10.48
C ALA A 88 2.79 6.50 10.70
N ILE A 89 2.05 5.41 10.83
CA ILE A 89 2.61 4.05 10.87
C ILE A 89 3.34 3.73 9.57
N GLY A 90 2.70 4.00 8.42
CA GLY A 90 3.31 3.76 7.10
C GLY A 90 4.61 4.53 6.90
N GLU A 91 4.69 5.77 7.40
CA GLU A 91 5.92 6.57 7.43
C GLU A 91 7.01 5.90 8.28
N VAL A 92 6.70 5.53 9.52
CA VAL A 92 7.65 4.86 10.42
C VAL A 92 8.19 3.57 9.80
N VAL A 93 7.32 2.75 9.20
CA VAL A 93 7.70 1.50 8.54
C VAL A 93 8.56 1.78 7.31
N ALA A 94 8.19 2.73 6.45
CA ALA A 94 8.97 3.08 5.26
C ALA A 94 10.39 3.56 5.63
N TYR A 95 10.53 4.42 6.65
CA TYR A 95 11.84 4.87 7.13
C TYR A 95 12.68 3.67 7.59
N ALA A 96 12.15 2.82 8.46
CA ALA A 96 12.92 1.68 8.96
C ALA A 96 13.30 0.68 7.85
N GLU A 97 12.42 0.42 6.88
CA GLU A 97 12.72 -0.45 5.74
C GLU A 97 13.83 0.16 4.87
N LEU A 98 13.84 1.48 4.65
CA LEU A 98 14.91 2.17 3.92
C LEU A 98 16.26 2.05 4.67
N LEU A 99 16.27 2.22 5.99
CA LEU A 99 17.49 1.99 6.79
C LEU A 99 17.96 0.53 6.73
N HIS A 100 17.04 -0.43 6.76
CA HIS A 100 17.39 -1.85 6.63
C HIS A 100 17.97 -2.22 5.27
N ALA A 101 17.50 -1.57 4.20
CA ALA A 101 18.12 -1.66 2.88
C ALA A 101 19.42 -0.84 2.77
N ASP A 102 19.97 -0.40 3.90
CA ASP A 102 21.27 0.24 4.06
C ASP A 102 21.35 1.63 3.40
N PHE A 103 20.20 2.29 3.20
CA PHE A 103 20.18 3.66 2.71
C PHE A 103 20.43 4.66 3.84
N ILE A 104 21.00 5.82 3.47
CA ILE A 104 21.05 6.98 4.36
C ILE A 104 19.74 7.74 4.17
N VAL A 105 18.92 7.83 5.22
CA VAL A 105 17.60 8.46 5.15
C VAL A 105 17.59 9.74 5.98
N LYS A 106 17.03 10.81 5.40
CA LYS A 106 16.90 12.12 6.03
C LYS A 106 15.45 12.57 5.94
N PRO A 107 14.72 12.60 7.08
CA PRO A 107 13.37 13.17 7.12
C PRO A 107 13.37 14.64 6.71
N ILE A 108 12.41 15.02 5.87
CA ILE A 108 12.22 16.41 5.47
C ILE A 108 11.31 17.07 6.51
N ALA A 109 11.71 18.25 7.00
CA ALA A 109 10.87 19.02 7.91
C ALA A 109 9.58 19.47 7.19
N THR A 110 8.43 19.18 7.80
CA THR A 110 7.13 19.66 7.31
C THR A 110 7.11 21.17 7.27
N SER A 111 6.75 21.75 6.12
CA SER A 111 6.52 23.18 5.99
C SER A 111 5.02 23.48 6.07
N ASN A 112 4.63 24.55 6.77
CA ASN A 112 3.21 24.94 6.88
C ASN A 112 2.59 25.39 5.55
N ASN A 113 3.42 25.73 4.55
CA ASN A 113 2.97 26.40 3.32
C ASN A 113 2.97 25.49 2.08
N HIS A 114 3.75 24.41 2.09
CA HIS A 114 3.86 23.50 0.96
C HIS A 114 3.94 22.04 1.42
N PRO A 115 3.16 21.13 0.80
CA PRO A 115 3.36 19.70 0.97
C PRO A 115 4.79 19.34 0.60
N THR A 116 5.49 18.64 1.50
CA THR A 116 6.85 18.14 1.28
C THR A 116 6.82 16.62 1.21
N PRO A 117 7.70 15.99 0.43
CA PRO A 117 8.00 14.58 0.59
C PRO A 117 8.44 14.25 2.01
N GLU A 118 8.31 12.99 2.39
CA GLU A 118 8.70 12.53 3.72
C GLU A 118 10.22 12.42 3.85
N TYR A 119 10.91 11.91 2.81
CA TYR A 119 12.34 11.59 2.91
C TYR A 119 13.17 12.05 1.72
N VAL A 120 14.38 12.52 2.04
CA VAL A 120 15.54 12.46 1.15
C VAL A 120 16.29 11.17 1.46
N VAL A 121 16.62 10.39 0.44
CA VAL A 121 17.32 9.12 0.57
C VAL A 121 18.57 9.13 -0.29
N ILE A 122 19.68 8.65 0.27
CA ILE A 122 20.99 8.62 -0.39
C ILE A 122 21.49 7.17 -0.37
N ASP A 123 21.89 6.67 -1.54
CA ASP A 123 22.54 5.36 -1.68
C ASP A 123 24.05 5.44 -1.38
N HIS A 124 24.74 4.29 -1.30
CA HIS A 124 26.18 4.27 -1.00
C HIS A 124 27.08 4.85 -2.09
N ASN A 125 26.53 5.14 -3.27
CA ASN A 125 27.24 5.84 -4.34
C ASN A 125 26.86 7.34 -4.38
N ASN A 126 26.31 7.88 -3.29
CA ASN A 126 25.86 9.26 -3.14
C ASN A 126 24.80 9.69 -4.17
N ASN A 127 24.08 8.76 -4.78
CA ASN A 127 22.91 9.13 -5.58
C ASN A 127 21.75 9.43 -4.64
N GLU A 128 21.15 10.59 -4.83
CA GLU A 128 20.03 11.05 -4.02
C GLU A 128 18.70 10.85 -4.76
N PHE A 129 17.69 10.37 -4.06
CA PHE A 129 16.31 10.32 -4.50
C PHE A 129 15.36 10.70 -3.37
N ILE A 130 14.10 10.92 -3.73
CA ILE A 130 13.07 11.39 -2.81
C ILE A 130 12.02 10.31 -2.68
N VAL A 131 11.54 10.12 -1.45
CA VAL A 131 10.45 9.20 -1.16
C VAL A 131 9.27 9.97 -0.58
N GLU A 132 8.10 9.77 -1.21
CA GLU A 132 6.80 10.16 -0.68
C GLU A 132 6.07 8.93 -0.17
N VAL A 133 5.57 8.94 1.06
CA VAL A 133 4.77 7.86 1.62
C VAL A 133 3.28 8.14 1.40
N PHE A 134 2.58 7.15 0.91
CA PHE A 134 1.14 7.14 0.79
C PHE A 134 0.58 5.91 1.48
N SER A 135 -0.25 6.11 2.50
CA SER A 135 -1.03 5.03 3.11
C SER A 135 -2.48 5.14 2.65
N LYS A 136 -3.07 4.03 2.18
CA LYS A 136 -4.49 4.06 1.80
C LYS A 136 -5.35 4.38 3.02
N GLN A 137 -6.22 5.36 2.87
CA GLN A 137 -7.24 5.70 3.86
C GLN A 137 -8.56 5.04 3.47
N LEU A 138 -9.30 4.53 4.46
CA LEU A 138 -10.68 4.11 4.22
C LEU A 138 -11.49 5.38 3.93
N CYS A 139 -12.29 5.37 2.87
CA CYS A 139 -13.17 6.51 2.61
C CYS A 139 -14.31 6.52 3.64
N ASP A 140 -14.72 7.72 4.05
CA ASP A 140 -15.74 7.93 5.09
C ASP A 140 -17.02 7.11 4.88
N GLU A 141 -17.42 6.88 3.63
CA GLU A 141 -18.59 6.07 3.31
C GLU A 141 -18.38 4.59 3.66
N THR A 142 -17.22 4.02 3.31
CA THR A 142 -16.88 2.63 3.69
C THR A 142 -16.77 2.52 5.19
N THR A 143 -16.13 3.49 5.84
CA THR A 143 -16.00 3.57 7.30
C THR A 143 -17.37 3.61 7.99
N ARG A 144 -18.32 4.42 7.50
CA ARG A 144 -19.71 4.49 8.03
C ARG A 144 -20.49 3.19 7.84
N ARG A 145 -20.32 2.49 6.71
CA ARG A 145 -21.02 1.22 6.45
C ARG A 145 -20.56 0.12 7.41
N ILE A 146 -19.26 0.08 7.72
CA ILE A 146 -18.73 -0.82 8.77
C ILE A 146 -19.35 -0.48 10.13
N GLY A 147 -19.37 0.80 10.52
CA GLY A 147 -19.94 1.23 11.81
C GLY A 147 -21.43 0.92 11.98
N THR A 148 -22.22 0.95 10.90
CA THR A 148 -23.66 0.62 10.94
C THR A 148 -23.96 -0.87 11.14
N SER A 149 -23.02 -1.78 10.82
CA SER A 149 -23.14 -3.21 11.15
C SER A 149 -23.14 -3.46 12.66
N GLN A 150 -22.28 -2.74 13.38
CA GLN A 150 -22.17 -2.88 14.83
C GLN A 150 -23.42 -2.38 15.57
N ASP A 151 -24.02 -1.30 15.11
CA ASP A 151 -25.31 -0.82 15.63
C ASP A 151 -26.40 -1.88 15.51
N LEU A 152 -26.41 -2.62 14.38
CA LEU A 152 -27.34 -3.71 14.14
C LEU A 152 -27.06 -4.90 15.07
N LEU A 153 -25.80 -5.26 15.29
CA LEU A 153 -25.41 -6.34 16.20
C LEU A 153 -25.76 -6.03 17.67
N GLU A 154 -25.58 -4.78 18.12
CA GLU A 154 -26.01 -4.32 19.43
C GLU A 154 -27.54 -4.43 19.57
N GLN A 155 -28.30 -3.95 18.58
CA GLN A 155 -29.76 -4.07 18.56
C GLN A 155 -30.27 -5.52 18.49
N ILE A 156 -29.51 -6.42 17.87
CA ILE A 156 -29.82 -7.85 17.79
C ILE A 156 -29.53 -8.54 19.13
N SER A 157 -28.47 -8.13 19.83
CA SER A 157 -28.10 -8.71 21.13
C SER A 157 -29.21 -8.58 22.20
N ASP A 158 -30.06 -7.56 22.07
CA ASP A 158 -31.23 -7.33 22.93
C ASP A 158 -32.47 -8.18 22.57
N ARG A 159 -32.48 -8.90 21.45
CA ARG A 159 -33.67 -9.63 20.94
C ARG A 159 -33.82 -11.08 21.43
N GLY A 160 -32.90 -11.55 22.28
CA GLY A 160 -32.94 -12.91 22.84
C GLY A 160 -32.30 -13.99 21.95
N PRO A 161 -32.33 -15.26 22.37
CA PRO A 161 -31.55 -16.34 21.76
C PRO A 161 -32.03 -16.67 20.34
N GLY A 162 -31.10 -16.64 19.38
CA GLY A 162 -31.32 -16.95 17.97
C GLY A 162 -30.00 -16.91 17.19
N VAL A 163 -30.00 -17.40 15.95
CA VAL A 163 -28.87 -17.23 15.02
C VAL A 163 -29.23 -16.10 14.07
N TYR A 164 -28.42 -15.04 14.10
CA TYR A 164 -28.60 -13.86 13.26
C TYR A 164 -27.40 -13.76 12.32
N PHE A 165 -27.65 -13.45 11.06
CA PHE A 165 -26.63 -13.24 10.06
C PHE A 165 -26.81 -11.82 9.53
N ASP A 166 -25.75 -11.01 9.61
CA ASP A 166 -25.62 -9.79 8.81
C ASP A 166 -24.63 -10.11 7.68
N VAL A 167 -25.01 -9.80 6.44
CA VAL A 167 -24.16 -9.99 5.27
C VAL A 167 -23.94 -8.61 4.68
N GLN A 168 -22.71 -8.13 4.82
CA GLN A 168 -22.32 -6.86 4.24
C GLN A 168 -21.45 -7.08 3.03
N GLU A 169 -21.86 -6.48 1.92
CA GLU A 169 -21.01 -6.35 0.75
C GLU A 169 -20.20 -5.07 0.88
N ILE A 170 -18.89 -5.21 1.09
CA ILE A 170 -17.95 -4.10 1.07
C ILE A 170 -17.32 -4.08 -0.32
N SER A 171 -17.54 -2.98 -1.05
CA SER A 171 -16.82 -2.71 -2.28
C SER A 171 -15.58 -1.84 -1.93
N PRO A 172 -14.37 -2.40 -1.81
CA PRO A 172 -13.16 -1.68 -1.37
C PRO A 172 -12.72 -0.57 -2.36
N TYR A 173 -13.26 -0.63 -3.57
CA TYR A 173 -13.08 0.36 -4.61
C TYR A 173 -14.30 1.31 -4.74
N GLY A 174 -15.34 1.11 -3.93
CA GLY A 174 -16.55 1.92 -3.96
C GLY A 174 -17.60 1.32 -4.90
N TYR A 175 -18.75 1.99 -4.97
CA TYR A 175 -19.90 1.53 -5.76
C TYR A 175 -19.86 2.24 -7.10
N SER A 176 -18.97 1.80 -7.99
CA SER A 176 -19.04 2.18 -9.40
C SER A 176 -19.99 1.24 -10.15
N ASN A 177 -20.58 1.71 -11.25
CA ASN A 177 -21.27 0.81 -12.20
C ASN A 177 -20.27 -0.05 -13.00
N ASP A 178 -18.98 0.11 -12.72
CA ASP A 178 -17.86 -0.51 -13.40
C ASP A 178 -17.46 -1.81 -12.68
N SER A 179 -16.50 -2.53 -13.26
CA SER A 179 -15.99 -3.77 -12.68
C SER A 179 -15.05 -3.49 -11.49
N VAL A 180 -15.05 -4.36 -10.47
CA VAL A 180 -14.16 -4.27 -9.28
C VAL A 180 -12.70 -4.03 -9.69
N THR A 181 -12.24 -4.71 -10.75
CA THR A 181 -10.88 -4.56 -11.28
C THR A 181 -10.63 -3.19 -11.89
N GLU A 182 -11.61 -2.59 -12.56
CA GLU A 182 -11.47 -1.26 -13.17
C GLU A 182 -11.36 -0.15 -12.13
N ASP A 183 -12.17 -0.26 -11.10
CA ASP A 183 -12.17 0.69 -10.00
C ASP A 183 -10.86 0.61 -9.21
N ALA A 184 -10.35 -0.62 -9.00
CA ALA A 184 -9.01 -0.83 -8.45
C ALA A 184 -7.91 -0.15 -9.27
N ILE A 185 -7.91 -0.37 -10.58
CA ILE A 185 -6.97 0.25 -11.53
C ILE A 185 -7.06 1.77 -11.46
N SER A 186 -8.28 2.33 -11.46
CA SER A 186 -8.53 3.77 -11.41
C SER A 186 -7.98 4.39 -10.14
N LYS A 187 -8.23 3.76 -8.97
CA LYS A 187 -7.72 4.25 -7.69
C LYS A 187 -6.21 4.19 -7.58
N ILE A 188 -5.59 3.10 -8.03
CA ILE A 188 -4.13 2.96 -8.04
C ILE A 188 -3.50 4.01 -8.95
N CYS A 189 -4.08 4.21 -10.14
CA CYS A 189 -3.64 5.25 -11.07
C CYS A 189 -3.82 6.68 -10.50
N ALA A 190 -4.79 6.89 -9.60
CA ALA A 190 -5.06 8.18 -8.98
C ALA A 190 -4.14 8.50 -7.77
N ILE A 191 -3.36 7.53 -7.27
CA ILE A 191 -2.45 7.73 -6.13
C ILE A 191 -1.52 8.92 -6.43
N LYS A 192 -1.57 9.92 -5.53
CA LYS A 192 -0.80 11.18 -5.62
C LYS A 192 -0.94 11.88 -6.97
N GLY A 193 -2.14 11.89 -7.54
CA GLY A 193 -2.49 12.37 -8.87
C GLY A 193 -1.84 13.68 -9.36
N ARG A 194 -1.56 14.64 -8.46
CA ARG A 194 -1.04 15.97 -8.80
C ARG A 194 0.47 16.18 -8.62
N GLU A 195 1.18 15.27 -7.94
CA GLU A 195 2.65 15.26 -7.82
C GLU A 195 3.29 16.59 -7.38
N HIS A 196 2.59 17.39 -6.56
CA HIS A 196 3.07 18.70 -6.15
C HIS A 196 4.35 18.66 -5.30
N GLN A 197 4.68 17.48 -4.76
CA GLN A 197 5.81 17.24 -3.87
C GLN A 197 7.11 16.84 -4.60
N ALA A 198 7.07 16.57 -5.91
CA ALA A 198 8.27 16.20 -6.65
C ALA A 198 9.27 17.37 -6.67
N LEU A 199 10.50 17.14 -6.17
CA LEU A 199 11.56 18.15 -6.27
C LEU A 199 12.24 18.06 -7.65
N PRO A 200 12.56 19.20 -8.29
CA PRO A 200 13.23 19.20 -9.59
C PRO A 200 14.58 18.48 -9.56
N GLY A 201 14.87 17.70 -10.61
CA GLY A 201 16.20 17.12 -10.86
C GLY A 201 16.58 15.91 -10.01
N LYS A 202 15.64 15.35 -9.22
CA LYS A 202 15.87 14.15 -8.41
C LYS A 202 14.86 13.06 -8.77
N PRO A 203 15.25 11.77 -8.76
CA PRO A 203 14.28 10.69 -8.89
C PRO A 203 13.25 10.76 -7.76
N PHE A 204 11.97 10.62 -8.11
CA PHE A 204 10.85 10.71 -7.19
C PHE A 204 10.14 9.37 -7.09
N ILE A 205 10.20 8.75 -5.92
CA ILE A 205 9.63 7.43 -5.66
C ILE A 205 8.45 7.57 -4.70
N ILE A 206 7.35 6.88 -5.00
CA ILE A 206 6.20 6.81 -4.09
C ILE A 206 6.24 5.47 -3.35
N TRP A 207 6.18 5.49 -2.03
CA TRP A 207 6.01 4.32 -1.17
C TRP A 207 4.54 4.17 -0.80
N VAL A 208 3.87 3.18 -1.39
CA VAL A 208 2.47 2.88 -1.11
C VAL A 208 2.38 1.81 -0.02
N ASP A 209 2.00 2.20 1.18
CA ASP A 209 1.66 1.26 2.26
C ASP A 209 0.19 0.83 2.15
N ILE A 210 0.01 -0.46 1.88
CA ILE A 210 -1.28 -1.14 1.76
C ILE A 210 -1.52 -2.15 2.89
N GLN A 211 -0.54 -2.35 3.79
CA GLN A 211 -0.65 -3.25 4.95
C GLN A 211 -1.78 -2.82 5.89
N ASN A 212 -2.03 -1.52 5.97
CA ASN A 212 -2.99 -0.92 6.89
C ASN A 212 -4.36 -0.61 6.26
N SER A 213 -4.60 -1.10 5.04
CA SER A 213 -5.81 -0.74 4.28
C SER A 213 -7.11 -1.32 4.85
N GLY A 214 -7.05 -2.49 5.52
CA GLY A 214 -8.24 -3.24 5.95
C GLY A 214 -9.06 -3.81 4.78
N ASP A 215 -8.64 -3.56 3.53
CA ASP A 215 -9.31 -4.01 2.32
C ASP A 215 -8.64 -5.30 1.83
N PHE A 216 -9.28 -6.45 2.06
CA PHE A 216 -8.77 -7.78 1.65
C PHE A 216 -8.35 -7.87 0.17
N PHE A 217 -8.95 -7.07 -0.70
CA PHE A 217 -8.69 -7.10 -2.14
C PHE A 217 -7.43 -6.32 -2.59
N LEU A 218 -6.84 -5.50 -1.71
CA LEU A 218 -5.57 -4.82 -1.93
C LEU A 218 -4.40 -5.50 -1.19
N GLY A 219 -4.66 -6.60 -0.49
CA GLY A 219 -3.58 -7.34 0.19
C GLY A 219 -2.84 -8.30 -0.74
N ASP A 220 -3.43 -8.61 -1.90
CA ASP A 220 -2.92 -9.67 -2.76
C ASP A 220 -1.90 -9.15 -3.77
N GLN A 221 -0.65 -9.42 -3.46
CA GLN A 221 0.52 -9.14 -4.28
C GLN A 221 0.47 -9.78 -5.67
N ASP A 222 -0.32 -10.83 -5.91
CA ASP A 222 -0.31 -11.52 -7.21
C ASP A 222 -0.86 -10.64 -8.34
N TYR A 223 -1.69 -9.65 -8.01
CA TYR A 223 -2.16 -8.63 -8.94
C TYR A 223 -1.09 -7.60 -9.33
N ALA A 224 0.15 -7.75 -8.85
CA ALA A 224 1.33 -7.08 -9.39
C ALA A 224 1.76 -7.66 -10.76
N ASN A 225 1.35 -8.89 -11.07
CA ASN A 225 1.54 -9.46 -12.41
C ASN A 225 0.49 -8.88 -13.38
N PRO A 226 0.79 -8.72 -14.68
CA PRO A 226 -0.19 -8.20 -15.64
C PRO A 226 -1.46 -9.05 -15.69
N ILE A 227 -1.33 -10.38 -15.65
CA ILE A 227 -2.44 -11.32 -15.67
C ILE A 227 -2.25 -12.35 -14.57
N THR A 228 -3.34 -12.67 -13.87
CA THR A 228 -3.43 -13.79 -12.94
C THR A 228 -4.46 -14.79 -13.44
N SER A 229 -4.34 -16.04 -13.01
CA SER A 229 -5.29 -17.09 -13.38
C SER A 229 -5.64 -17.97 -12.19
N TRP A 230 -6.91 -18.32 -12.06
CA TRP A 230 -7.37 -19.25 -11.05
C TRP A 230 -8.50 -20.12 -11.58
N LYS A 231 -8.38 -21.45 -11.45
CA LYS A 231 -9.42 -22.41 -11.88
C LYS A 231 -9.95 -22.19 -13.31
N GLY A 232 -9.09 -21.75 -14.24
CA GLY A 232 -9.45 -21.52 -15.64
C GLY A 232 -10.09 -20.15 -15.93
N THR A 233 -10.19 -19.27 -14.93
CA THR A 233 -10.51 -17.85 -15.12
C THR A 233 -9.23 -17.02 -15.16
N LEU A 234 -9.29 -15.88 -15.85
CA LEU A 234 -8.26 -14.86 -15.92
C LEU A 234 -8.76 -13.59 -15.24
N ALA A 235 -7.84 -12.93 -14.53
CA ALA A 235 -8.05 -11.60 -13.99
C ALA A 235 -6.85 -10.70 -14.33
N SER A 236 -7.12 -9.43 -14.57
CA SER A 236 -6.07 -8.42 -14.76
C SER A 236 -5.49 -7.98 -13.42
N GLY A 237 -4.17 -7.88 -13.35
CA GLY A 237 -3.46 -7.34 -12.20
C GLY A 237 -3.67 -5.84 -12.05
N HIS A 238 -4.48 -5.44 -11.08
CA HIS A 238 -4.85 -4.04 -10.91
C HIS A 238 -3.67 -3.11 -10.56
N TYR A 239 -2.62 -3.61 -9.88
CA TYR A 239 -1.40 -2.83 -9.67
C TYR A 239 -0.65 -2.61 -10.97
N TRP A 240 -0.46 -3.69 -11.75
CA TRP A 240 0.26 -3.60 -13.01
C TRP A 240 -0.47 -2.69 -14.00
N TYR A 241 -1.78 -2.87 -14.17
CA TYR A 241 -2.60 -2.03 -15.05
C TYR A 241 -2.67 -0.58 -14.55
N GLY A 242 -2.79 -0.38 -13.23
CA GLY A 242 -2.79 0.95 -12.63
C GLY A 242 -1.52 1.75 -12.95
N MET A 243 -0.37 1.08 -13.12
CA MET A 243 0.90 1.73 -13.43
C MET A 243 1.24 1.75 -14.92
N TYR A 244 1.09 0.60 -15.59
CA TYR A 244 1.57 0.36 -16.95
C TYR A 244 0.47 0.19 -17.99
N GLY A 245 -0.81 0.02 -17.62
CA GLY A 245 -1.88 -0.21 -18.58
C GLY A 245 -2.03 0.95 -19.58
N LYS A 246 -2.47 0.68 -20.80
CA LYS A 246 -2.77 1.70 -21.82
C LYS A 246 -4.26 1.72 -22.10
N LYS A 247 -4.80 2.89 -22.46
CA LYS A 247 -6.21 3.01 -22.88
C LYS A 247 -6.51 1.99 -23.99
N ASN A 248 -7.69 1.38 -23.90
CA ASN A 248 -8.19 0.28 -24.74
C ASN A 248 -7.49 -1.08 -24.57
N LEU A 249 -6.53 -1.23 -23.64
CA LEU A 249 -6.00 -2.53 -23.31
C LEU A 249 -7.11 -3.41 -22.71
N PRO A 250 -7.28 -4.68 -23.12
CA PRO A 250 -8.28 -5.57 -22.55
C PRO A 250 -8.11 -5.75 -21.05
N VAL A 251 -9.19 -5.64 -20.28
CA VAL A 251 -9.22 -5.91 -18.85
C VAL A 251 -10.08 -7.13 -18.58
N PHE A 252 -9.52 -8.11 -17.88
CA PHE A 252 -10.17 -9.35 -17.52
C PHE A 252 -10.68 -9.26 -16.08
N ASN A 253 -11.96 -9.56 -15.88
CA ASN A 253 -12.57 -9.69 -14.55
C ASN A 253 -13.33 -11.02 -14.50
N ASP A 254 -12.68 -12.04 -13.93
CA ASP A 254 -13.12 -13.45 -13.95
C ASP A 254 -13.48 -13.98 -15.35
N TYR A 255 -12.65 -13.63 -16.33
CA TYR A 255 -12.83 -14.04 -17.72
C TYR A 255 -12.55 -15.53 -17.87
N THR A 256 -13.52 -16.33 -18.30
CA THR A 256 -13.33 -17.78 -18.43
C THR A 256 -12.94 -18.17 -19.85
N ILE A 257 -11.83 -18.90 -19.99
CA ILE A 257 -11.29 -19.31 -21.31
C ILE A 257 -12.06 -20.51 -21.89
N PHE A 258 -12.77 -21.29 -21.06
CA PHE A 258 -13.28 -22.62 -21.43
C PHE A 258 -14.82 -22.76 -21.51
N TYR A 259 -15.60 -21.76 -21.09
CA TYR A 259 -17.06 -21.88 -21.00
C TYR A 259 -17.76 -20.88 -21.92
N HIS A 260 -18.29 -21.37 -23.04
CA HIS A 260 -19.04 -20.62 -24.07
C HIS A 260 -20.46 -20.20 -23.65
N GLN A 261 -20.88 -20.39 -22.40
CA GLN A 261 -22.24 -20.03 -21.97
C GLN A 261 -22.19 -18.79 -21.07
N GLY A 262 -22.51 -17.63 -21.66
CA GLY A 262 -22.64 -16.34 -20.95
C GLY A 262 -21.43 -15.42 -20.99
N GLU A 263 -20.57 -15.55 -22.01
CA GLU A 263 -19.29 -14.85 -22.21
C GLU A 263 -19.27 -13.39 -21.69
N LYS A 264 -18.72 -13.18 -20.49
CA LYS A 264 -18.23 -11.86 -20.11
C LYS A 264 -17.04 -11.57 -20.98
N LYS A 265 -17.18 -10.68 -21.97
CA LYS A 265 -16.05 -10.24 -22.79
C LYS A 265 -15.09 -9.41 -21.94
N PRO A 266 -13.77 -9.44 -22.21
CA PRO A 266 -12.87 -8.45 -21.63
C PRO A 266 -13.37 -7.06 -22.03
N TYR A 267 -13.30 -6.11 -21.11
CA TYR A 267 -13.70 -4.73 -21.39
C TYR A 267 -12.46 -3.87 -21.64
N PRO A 268 -12.55 -2.80 -22.44
CA PRO A 268 -11.41 -1.95 -22.72
C PRO A 268 -11.07 -1.07 -21.51
N MET A 269 -9.79 -0.94 -21.19
CA MET A 269 -9.29 0.01 -20.19
C MET A 269 -9.63 1.46 -20.59
N GLN A 270 -10.23 2.24 -19.71
CA GLN A 270 -10.77 3.57 -20.08
C GLN A 270 -9.73 4.69 -20.09
N HIS A 271 -8.63 4.50 -19.36
CA HIS A 271 -7.56 5.49 -19.21
C HIS A 271 -6.18 4.84 -19.34
N ASN A 272 -5.14 5.67 -19.42
CA ASN A 272 -3.77 5.20 -19.30
C ASN A 272 -3.41 5.01 -17.82
N GLY A 273 -2.52 4.06 -17.55
CA GLY A 273 -1.89 3.87 -16.25
C GLY A 273 -0.93 5.00 -15.90
N ARG A 274 -0.53 5.05 -14.64
CA ARG A 274 0.15 6.19 -14.04
C ARG A 274 1.43 6.61 -14.75
N PHE A 275 2.27 5.66 -15.14
CA PHE A 275 3.57 5.92 -15.78
C PHE A 275 3.48 6.36 -17.24
N LEU A 276 2.31 6.22 -17.86
CA LEU A 276 2.01 6.84 -19.16
C LEU A 276 1.47 8.26 -19.00
N LEU A 277 0.91 8.60 -17.84
CA LEU A 277 0.33 9.93 -17.56
C LEU A 277 1.35 10.92 -16.99
N SER A 278 2.36 10.44 -16.27
CA SER A 278 3.41 11.29 -15.71
C SER A 278 4.81 10.72 -15.89
N LYS A 279 5.75 11.63 -16.17
CA LYS A 279 7.18 11.35 -16.19
C LYS A 279 7.91 11.82 -14.92
N LYS A 280 7.22 12.46 -13.98
CA LYS A 280 7.83 12.96 -12.75
C LYS A 280 8.13 11.84 -11.77
N ILE A 281 7.28 10.81 -11.72
CA ILE A 281 7.48 9.65 -10.85
C ILE A 281 8.50 8.72 -11.50
N SER A 282 9.58 8.43 -10.80
CA SER A 282 10.63 7.50 -11.21
C SER A 282 10.30 6.05 -10.89
N GLY A 283 9.52 5.82 -9.83
CA GLY A 283 9.02 4.49 -9.51
C GLY A 283 8.06 4.49 -8.33
N MET A 284 7.50 3.32 -8.03
CA MET A 284 6.54 3.14 -6.96
C MET A 284 6.77 1.81 -6.25
N PHE A 285 6.87 1.85 -4.93
CA PHE A 285 6.80 0.68 -4.07
C PHE A 285 5.36 0.39 -3.68
N PHE A 286 5.01 -0.89 -3.64
CA PHE A 286 3.82 -1.40 -2.98
C PHE A 286 4.27 -2.30 -1.84
N ARG A 287 3.99 -1.87 -0.60
CA ARG A 287 4.28 -2.64 0.61
C ARG A 287 3.03 -3.43 1.03
N PHE A 288 3.00 -4.71 0.68
CA PHE A 288 2.02 -5.68 1.14
C PHE A 288 2.41 -6.22 2.51
N GLU A 289 1.54 -6.97 3.19
CA GLU A 289 1.85 -7.54 4.51
C GLU A 289 3.16 -8.36 4.52
N LYS A 290 3.39 -9.15 3.46
CA LYS A 290 4.50 -10.12 3.37
C LYS A 290 5.44 -9.89 2.18
N SER A 291 5.33 -8.76 1.50
CA SER A 291 6.22 -8.42 0.39
C SER A 291 6.33 -6.93 0.13
N ILE A 292 7.39 -6.59 -0.59
CA ILE A 292 7.63 -5.30 -1.21
C ILE A 292 7.81 -5.53 -2.70
N VAL A 293 6.97 -4.91 -3.52
CA VAL A 293 7.09 -4.92 -4.97
C VAL A 293 7.46 -3.52 -5.45
N PHE A 294 8.41 -3.42 -6.37
CA PHE A 294 8.81 -2.16 -6.97
C PHE A 294 8.50 -2.11 -8.46
N PHE A 295 7.84 -1.02 -8.88
CA PHE A 295 7.56 -0.72 -10.27
C PHE A 295 8.33 0.54 -10.69
N GLU A 296 9.30 0.38 -11.58
CA GLU A 296 10.06 1.48 -12.17
C GLU A 296 9.29 2.08 -13.37
N ASN A 297 9.33 3.40 -13.50
CA ASN A 297 8.75 4.11 -14.64
C ASN A 297 9.77 4.19 -15.79
N PRO A 298 9.57 3.48 -16.91
CA PRO A 298 10.52 3.51 -18.02
C PRO A 298 10.58 4.88 -18.73
N ASN A 299 9.60 5.75 -18.50
CA ASN A 299 9.47 7.06 -19.12
C ASN A 299 9.84 8.22 -18.18
N ALA A 300 10.41 7.93 -17.00
CA ALA A 300 10.75 8.93 -16.01
C ALA A 300 11.75 9.97 -16.55
N GLU A 301 11.53 11.24 -16.21
CA GLU A 301 12.47 12.33 -16.48
C GLU A 301 13.78 12.14 -15.71
N GLN A 302 13.67 11.71 -14.46
CA GLN A 302 14.80 11.43 -13.58
C GLN A 302 14.87 9.92 -13.36
N LYS A 303 15.88 9.27 -13.95
CA LYS A 303 16.06 7.83 -13.83
C LYS A 303 16.70 7.45 -12.50
N ILE A 304 16.33 6.28 -11.99
CA ILE A 304 16.98 5.68 -10.84
C ILE A 304 18.34 5.13 -11.28
N SER A 305 19.38 5.37 -10.49
CA SER A 305 20.72 4.90 -10.83
C SER A 305 20.79 3.37 -10.75
N MET A 306 21.74 2.77 -11.48
CA MET A 306 21.95 1.33 -11.43
C MET A 306 22.32 0.84 -10.02
N PHE A 307 23.15 1.62 -9.31
CA PHE A 307 23.51 1.28 -7.94
C PHE A 307 22.29 1.31 -7.01
N THR A 308 21.47 2.36 -7.11
CA THR A 308 20.22 2.47 -6.35
C THR A 308 19.33 1.26 -6.64
N ARG A 309 19.12 0.87 -7.91
CA ARG A 309 18.30 -0.30 -8.30
C ARG A 309 18.76 -1.59 -7.62
N HIS A 310 20.07 -1.84 -7.55
CA HIS A 310 20.61 -2.98 -6.82
C HIS A 310 20.37 -2.88 -5.33
N GLN A 311 20.55 -1.70 -4.74
CA GLN A 311 20.32 -1.52 -3.31
C GLN A 311 18.84 -1.69 -2.93
N LEU A 312 17.90 -1.30 -3.80
CA LEU A 312 16.47 -1.56 -3.58
C LEU A 312 16.17 -3.08 -3.44
N THR A 313 17.00 -3.99 -3.96
CA THR A 313 16.74 -5.43 -3.76
C THR A 313 17.09 -5.92 -2.35
N MET A 314 17.66 -5.07 -1.50
CA MET A 314 18.07 -5.41 -0.14
C MET A 314 16.94 -5.29 0.90
N PHE A 315 15.75 -4.81 0.53
CA PHE A 315 14.61 -4.85 1.45
C PHE A 315 14.29 -6.30 1.85
N ARG A 316 13.99 -6.52 3.13
CA ARG A 316 13.81 -7.84 3.74
C ARG A 316 12.79 -8.72 3.01
N ASP A 317 11.67 -8.13 2.58
CA ASP A 317 10.58 -8.83 1.91
C ASP A 317 10.51 -8.48 0.41
N PHE A 318 11.62 -8.11 -0.22
CA PHE A 318 11.63 -7.70 -1.62
C PHE A 318 11.27 -8.85 -2.56
N ASP A 319 10.17 -8.73 -3.31
CA ASP A 319 9.78 -9.71 -4.32
C ASP A 319 10.31 -9.27 -5.69
N LEU A 320 11.51 -9.75 -6.02
CA LEU A 320 12.13 -9.50 -7.33
C LEU A 320 11.31 -10.08 -8.49
N GLY A 321 10.61 -11.19 -8.28
CA GLY A 321 9.85 -11.89 -9.33
C GLY A 321 8.63 -11.10 -9.79
N LYS A 322 7.99 -10.37 -8.87
CA LYS A 322 6.87 -9.49 -9.16
C LYS A 322 7.28 -8.05 -9.48
N SER A 323 8.52 -7.67 -9.19
CA SER A 323 9.01 -6.30 -9.43
C SER A 323 9.41 -6.04 -10.89
N MET A 324 9.26 -4.80 -11.32
CA MET A 324 9.59 -4.30 -12.65
C MET A 324 10.72 -3.27 -12.53
N ILE A 325 11.97 -3.72 -12.64
CA ILE A 325 13.18 -2.90 -12.45
C ILE A 325 14.05 -2.94 -13.71
N ASP A 326 14.59 -1.78 -14.10
CA ASP A 326 15.36 -1.61 -15.32
C ASP A 326 16.85 -1.94 -15.08
N PHE A 327 17.15 -3.18 -14.70
CA PHE A 327 18.54 -3.64 -14.47
C PHE A 327 19.43 -3.56 -15.72
N ALA A 328 18.81 -3.55 -16.90
CA ALA A 328 19.44 -3.23 -18.16
C ALA A 328 18.58 -2.18 -18.85
N ASP A 329 19.22 -1.22 -19.51
CA ASP A 329 18.51 -0.10 -20.15
C ASP A 329 17.40 -0.59 -21.08
N GLY A 330 16.15 -0.23 -20.76
CA GLY A 330 14.97 -0.56 -21.55
C GLY A 330 14.36 -1.94 -21.30
N LEU A 331 14.88 -2.72 -20.35
CA LEU A 331 14.32 -4.01 -19.95
C LEU A 331 12.87 -3.90 -19.48
N VAL A 332 12.54 -2.91 -18.66
CA VAL A 332 11.17 -2.69 -18.17
C VAL A 332 10.23 -2.40 -19.34
N LYS A 333 10.66 -1.55 -20.28
CA LYS A 333 9.90 -1.24 -21.48
C LYS A 333 9.65 -2.50 -22.31
N GLN A 334 10.68 -3.33 -22.52
CA GLN A 334 10.54 -4.58 -23.25
C GLN A 334 9.55 -5.54 -22.57
N LYS A 335 9.62 -5.70 -21.24
CA LYS A 335 8.69 -6.54 -20.48
C LYS A 335 7.24 -6.04 -20.60
N ILE A 336 7.03 -4.73 -20.62
CA ILE A 336 5.69 -4.15 -20.80
C ILE A 336 5.12 -4.47 -22.19
N GLU A 337 5.93 -4.32 -23.24
CA GLU A 337 5.49 -4.65 -24.61
C GLU A 337 5.15 -6.14 -24.77
N ILE A 338 5.93 -7.02 -24.15
CA ILE A 338 5.63 -8.46 -24.11
C ILE A 338 4.28 -8.71 -23.41
N ALA A 339 4.08 -8.11 -22.23
CA ALA A 339 2.83 -8.24 -21.49
C ALA A 339 1.63 -7.72 -22.30
N TYR A 340 1.76 -6.60 -23.00
CA TYR A 340 0.70 -6.11 -23.89
C TYR A 340 0.36 -7.13 -24.98
N ALA A 341 1.36 -7.71 -25.64
CA ALA A 341 1.13 -8.71 -26.69
C ALA A 341 0.42 -9.97 -26.14
N GLU A 342 0.80 -10.42 -24.94
CA GLU A 342 0.15 -11.55 -24.26
C GLU A 342 -1.32 -11.26 -23.92
N ILE A 343 -1.58 -10.09 -23.33
CA ILE A 343 -2.93 -9.62 -22.98
C ILE A 343 -3.82 -9.56 -24.23
N GLU A 344 -3.32 -8.93 -25.30
CA GLU A 344 -4.05 -8.77 -26.55
C GLU A 344 -4.28 -10.12 -27.25
N ALA A 345 -3.36 -11.08 -27.11
CA ALA A 345 -3.52 -12.43 -27.64
C ALA A 345 -4.60 -13.23 -26.87
N LEU A 346 -4.66 -13.09 -25.55
CA LEU A 346 -5.66 -13.73 -24.71
C LEU A 346 -7.07 -13.21 -24.99
N ALA A 347 -7.22 -11.92 -25.31
CA ALA A 347 -8.52 -11.30 -25.58
C ALA A 347 -9.09 -11.62 -26.98
N LYS A 348 -8.30 -12.20 -27.89
CA LYS A 348 -8.74 -12.58 -29.26
C LYS A 348 -9.38 -13.97 -29.34
N LYS A 349 -9.32 -14.75 -28.26
CA LYS A 349 -10.00 -16.05 -28.14
C LYS A 349 -11.36 -15.87 -27.50
#